data_AF-V4LVZ9-F1
#
_entry.id   AF-V4LVZ9-F1
#
_cell.length_a   1.000
_cell.length_b   1.000
_cell.length_c   1.000
_cell.angle_alpha   90.00
_cell.angle_beta   90.00
_cell.angle_gamma   90.00
#
_symmetry.space_group_name_H-M   'P 1'
#
loop_
_entity.id
_entity.type
_entity.pdbx_description
1 polymer ?
#
loop_
_entity_poly.entity_id
_entity_poly.type
_entity_poly.pdbx_seq_one_letter_code
_entity_poly.pdbx_strand_id
1 'polypeptide(L)' 'MAPGVRGVKGDFKEGALVAIVDEQSGVPVAVGRALVNSARLRQMILAKARGKVVENLHYPGDELWDLIS' A
#
# COMPACT_ATOMS: atom_id res chain seq x y z
N MET A 1 6.76 2.16 -1.58
CA MET A 1 7.58 3.20 -0.91
C MET A 1 6.76 4.48 -0.79
N ALA A 2 7.00 5.33 0.22
CA ALA A 2 6.24 6.57 0.48
C ALA A 2 6.15 7.53 -0.73
N PRO A 3 7.24 7.79 -1.51
CA PRO A 3 7.17 8.74 -2.62
C PRO A 3 6.23 8.34 -3.76
N GLY A 4 5.89 7.04 -3.87
CA GLY A 4 4.96 6.53 -4.88
C GLY A 4 3.49 6.59 -4.45
N VAL A 5 3.20 6.93 -3.18
CA VAL A 5 1.82 6.97 -2.67
C VAL A 5 1.22 8.34 -2.95
N ARG A 6 0.10 8.36 -3.69
CA ARG A 6 -0.62 9.58 -4.08
C ARG A 6 -1.77 9.94 -3.16
N GLY A 7 -2.33 8.97 -2.44
CA GLY A 7 -3.41 9.19 -1.49
C GLY A 7 -3.66 7.99 -0.58
N VAL A 8 -4.52 8.19 0.42
CA VAL A 8 -4.93 7.17 1.39
C VAL A 8 -6.44 7.24 1.58
N LYS A 9 -7.14 6.12 1.36
CA LYS A 9 -8.58 5.98 1.62
C LYS A 9 -8.82 5.17 2.90
N GLY A 10 -9.77 5.61 3.73
CA GLY A 10 -10.10 4.98 5.01
C GLY A 10 -9.05 5.20 6.11
N ASP A 11 -9.27 4.59 7.26
CA ASP A 11 -8.36 4.65 8.40
C ASP A 11 -7.91 3.26 8.83
N PHE A 12 -6.63 3.14 9.14
CA PHE A 12 -6.01 1.89 9.51
C PHE A 12 -4.83 2.11 10.44
N LYS A 13 -4.56 1.08 11.24
CA LYS A 13 -3.42 1.03 12.16
C LYS A 13 -2.20 0.44 11.45
N GLU A 14 -1.04 0.66 12.04
CA GLU A 14 0.16 -0.11 11.70
C GLU A 14 -0.12 -1.61 11.89
N GLY A 15 0.42 -2.43 11.00
CA GLY A 15 0.17 -3.87 10.94
C GLY A 15 -1.12 -4.29 10.24
N ALA A 16 -2.02 -3.35 9.89
CA ALA A 16 -3.25 -3.67 9.18
C ALA A 16 -2.99 -4.17 7.75
N LEU A 17 -3.86 -5.07 7.27
CA LEU A 17 -3.91 -5.43 5.85
C LEU A 17 -4.49 -4.26 5.05
N VAL A 18 -3.84 -3.92 3.94
CA VAL A 18 -4.21 -2.84 3.04
C VAL A 18 -4.14 -3.30 1.60
N ALA A 19 -5.03 -2.78 0.76
CA ALA A 19 -4.95 -2.92 -0.69
C ALA A 19 -4.14 -1.76 -1.28
N ILE A 20 -3.23 -2.07 -2.19
CA ILE A 20 -2.53 -1.09 -3.02
C ILE A 20 -3.34 -0.98 -4.31
N VAL A 21 -3.79 0.23 -4.62
CA VAL A 21 -4.69 0.51 -5.75
C VAL A 21 -3.99 1.43 -6.73
N ASP A 22 -4.05 1.07 -8.01
CA ASP A 22 -3.58 1.95 -9.08
C ASP A 22 -4.49 3.19 -9.17
N GLU A 23 -3.90 4.37 -9.21
CA GLU A 23 -4.64 5.64 -9.16
C GLU A 23 -5.48 5.88 -10.41
N GLN A 24 -5.00 5.44 -11.58
CA GLN A 24 -5.64 5.73 -12.86
C GLN A 24 -6.85 4.82 -13.11
N SER A 25 -6.67 3.52 -12.87
CA SER A 25 -7.69 2.49 -13.11
C SER A 25 -8.60 2.25 -11.91
N GLY A 26 -8.16 2.56 -10.70
CA GLY A 26 -8.87 2.22 -9.46
C GLY A 26 -8.83 0.72 -9.13
N VAL A 27 -8.03 -0.07 -9.85
CA VAL A 27 -7.93 -1.53 -9.67
C VAL A 27 -6.90 -1.84 -8.58
N PRO A 28 -7.20 -2.74 -7.62
CA PRO A 28 -6.21 -3.26 -6.69
C PRO A 28 -5.11 -4.04 -7.44
N VAL A 29 -3.85 -3.66 -7.21
CA VAL A 29 -2.68 -4.26 -7.86
C VAL A 29 -1.77 -5.00 -6.88
N ALA A 30 -2.03 -4.92 -5.58
CA ALA A 30 -1.35 -5.73 -4.57
C ALA A 30 -2.10 -5.70 -3.23
N VAL A 31 -1.78 -6.65 -2.37
CA VAL A 31 -2.13 -6.66 -0.95
C VAL A 31 -0.85 -6.53 -0.14
N GLY A 32 -0.90 -5.74 0.94
CA GLY A 32 0.24 -5.54 1.81
C GLY A 32 -0.12 -5.31 3.26
N ARG A 33 0.91 -5.27 4.10
CA ARG A 33 0.83 -4.92 5.51
C ARG A 33 1.32 -3.48 5.71
N ALA A 34 0.51 -2.65 6.36
CA ALA A 34 0.88 -1.28 6.67
C ALA A 34 2.03 -1.25 7.69
N LEU A 35 3.11 -0.53 7.38
CA LEU A 35 4.25 -0.32 8.30
C LEU A 35 4.12 0.97 9.11
N VAL A 36 3.10 1.79 8.80
CA VAL A 36 2.73 2.99 9.55
C VAL A 36 1.20 3.12 9.51
N ASN A 37 0.60 3.80 10.48
CA ASN A 37 -0.84 4.08 10.46
C ASN A 37 -1.25 5.10 9.37
N SER A 38 -2.55 5.19 9.07
CA SER A 38 -3.11 6.06 8.02
C SER A 38 -2.77 7.54 8.22
N ALA A 39 -2.82 8.03 9.46
CA ALA A 39 -2.50 9.42 9.79
C ALA A 39 -1.02 9.75 9.51
N ARG A 40 -0.10 8.88 9.93
CA ARG A 40 1.33 9.03 9.67
C ARG A 40 1.64 8.94 8.19
N LEU A 41 0.99 8.03 7.46
CA LEU A 41 1.17 7.92 6.01
C LEU A 41 0.75 9.22 5.30
N ARG A 42 -0.39 9.82 5.67
CA ARG A 42 -0.82 11.12 5.13
C ARG A 42 0.21 12.22 5.39
N GLN A 43 0.75 12.29 6.60
CA GLN A 43 1.82 13.25 6.92
C GLN A 43 3.07 13.03 6.06
N MET A 44 3.48 11.77 5.85
CA MET A 44 4.64 11.44 5.03
C MET A 44 4.44 11.83 3.55
N ILE A 45 3.22 11.68 3.02
CA ILE A 45 2.85 12.12 1.66
C ILE A 45 2.99 13.64 1.56
N LEU A 46 2.40 14.39 2.49
CA LEU A 46 2.46 15.85 2.51
C LEU A 46 3.90 16.37 2.62
N ALA A 47 4.72 15.74 3.46
CA ALA A 47 6.11 16.09 3.67
C ALA A 47 7.06 15.59 2.56
N LYS A 48 6.55 14.87 1.54
CA LYS A 48 7.37 14.19 0.51
C LYS A 48 8.48 13.32 1.12
N ALA A 49 8.19 12.70 2.26
CA ALA A 49 9.13 11.88 3.00
C ALA A 49 9.49 10.61 2.22
N ARG A 50 10.70 10.09 2.46
CA ARG A 50 11.16 8.80 1.92
C ARG A 50 11.01 7.70 2.97
N GLY A 51 10.86 6.46 2.52
CA GLY A 51 10.77 5.30 3.40
C GLY A 51 9.82 4.22 2.89
N LYS A 52 9.95 3.01 3.44
CA LYS A 52 9.00 1.91 3.22
C LYS A 52 7.78 2.16 4.11
N VAL A 53 6.59 2.05 3.55
CA VAL A 53 5.31 2.35 4.25
C VAL A 53 4.34 1.18 4.23
N VAL A 54 4.53 0.25 3.29
CA VAL A 54 3.78 -0.98 3.16
C VAL A 54 4.80 -2.08 2.83
N GLU A 55 4.61 -3.22 3.44
CA GLU A 55 5.27 -4.47 3.10
C GLU A 55 4.37 -5.27 2.16
N ASN A 56 4.90 -5.70 1.02
CA ASN A 56 4.14 -6.49 0.05
C ASN A 56 3.89 -7.89 0.62
N LEU A 57 2.65 -8.35 0.54
CA LEU A 57 2.25 -9.71 0.92
C LEU A 57 1.82 -10.52 -0.31
N HIS A 58 1.11 -9.88 -1.25
CA HIS A 58 0.67 -10.53 -2.47
C HIS A 58 0.58 -9.54 -3.64
N TYR A 59 1.00 -9.92 -4.84
CA TYR A 59 0.96 -9.10 -6.05
C TYR A 59 0.93 -9.96 -7.33
N PRO A 60 0.46 -9.41 -8.48
CA PRO A 60 0.46 -10.14 -9.74
C PRO A 60 1.84 -10.68 -10.12
N GLY A 61 1.91 -11.98 -10.40
CA GLY A 61 3.14 -12.68 -10.75
C GLY A 61 3.98 -13.16 -9.56
N ASP A 62 3.42 -13.20 -8.35
CA ASP A 62 3.99 -14.00 -7.26
C ASP A 62 3.50 -15.46 -7.33
N GLU A 63 4.12 -16.34 -6.53
CA GLU A 63 3.82 -17.78 -6.52
C GLU A 63 2.35 -18.08 -6.19
N LEU A 64 1.73 -17.27 -5.33
CA LEU A 64 0.33 -17.46 -4.95
C LEU A 64 -0.60 -17.07 -6.11
N TRP A 65 -0.27 -16.02 -6.86
CA TRP A 65 -1.00 -15.59 -8.04
C TRP A 65 -1.03 -16.70 -9.07
N ASP A 66 0.14 -17.27 -9.39
CA ASP A 66 0.26 -18.36 -10.37
C ASP A 66 -0.48 -19.64 -9.93
N LEU A 67 -0.63 -19.86 -8.63
CA LEU A 67 -1.34 -21.01 -8.08
C LEU A 67 -2.87 -20.88 -8.18
N ILE A 68 -3.42 -19.65 -8.20
CA ILE A 68 -4.87 -19.39 -8.13
C ILE A 68 -5.47 -18.78 -9.40
N SER A 69 -4.65 -18.37 -10.37
CA SER A 69 -5.08 -17.71 -11.62
C SER A 69 -5.42 -18.68 -12.75
#